data_AF-D3T246-F1
#
_entry.id   AF-D3T246-F1
#
_cell.length_a   1.000
_cell.length_b   1.000
_cell.length_c   1.000
_cell.angle_alpha   90.00
_cell.angle_beta   90.00
_cell.angle_gamma   90.00
#
_symmetry.space_group_name_H-M   'P 1'
#
loop_
_entity.id
_entity.type
_entity.pdbx_description
1 polymer ?
#
loop_
_entity_poly.entity_id
_entity_poly.type
_entity_poly.pdbx_seq_one_letter_code
_entity_poly.pdbx_strand_id
1 'polypeptide(L)'
;MSTKPTETGAIENECGPETRHIAFVGDRGVGKTTVAALVASRLTERTDVRVIGEATQLVTDDAASTDDGLGIEWAVEDCPPNPEAIEARAEQVDTVFIVATPATLERVVTYERRARQHDVDCFLVVNRFHESARTQLRTFDGPALAEYVYDDEAISSAIDDSRVPELPEWTVEAILIEALQSERQDTECALEALDCGERSIVNVEVEERADADPLINTFEAAGYSAAYFECNCRCHTGHVLARHRLD
;
A
#
# COMPACT_ATOMS: atom_id res chain seq x y z
N MET A 1 27.93 48.60 -24.29
CA MET A 1 27.69 47.59 -23.24
C MET A 1 26.29 47.81 -22.72
N SER A 2 25.38 46.85 -22.93
CA SER A 2 24.12 46.76 -22.20
C SER A 2 23.61 45.34 -22.37
N THR A 3 24.03 44.46 -21.46
CA THR A 3 23.55 43.07 -21.37
C THR A 3 22.18 43.08 -20.71
N LYS A 4 21.18 42.59 -21.44
CA LYS A 4 19.85 42.27 -20.91
C LYS A 4 19.98 41.04 -20.02
N PRO A 5 19.48 41.03 -18.77
CA PRO A 5 19.37 39.79 -18.02
C PRO A 5 18.18 38.99 -18.55
N THR A 6 18.43 37.71 -18.83
CA THR A 6 17.41 36.69 -19.03
C THR A 6 16.85 36.34 -17.66
N GLU A 7 15.63 36.77 -17.37
CA GLU A 7 14.85 36.20 -16.28
C GLU A 7 14.37 34.82 -16.71
N THR A 8 15.07 33.81 -16.18
CA THR A 8 14.60 32.44 -16.07
C THR A 8 13.44 32.46 -15.08
N GLY A 9 12.22 32.59 -15.59
CA GLY A 9 11.00 32.44 -14.80
C GLY A 9 10.89 30.98 -14.35
N ALA A 10 10.82 30.81 -13.02
CA ALA A 10 10.64 29.55 -12.34
C ALA A 10 9.46 28.78 -12.93
N ILE A 11 9.67 27.49 -13.19
CA ILE A 11 8.56 26.55 -13.30
C ILE A 11 8.08 26.39 -11.86
N GLU A 12 7.03 27.14 -11.50
CA GLU A 12 6.17 26.77 -10.40
C GLU A 12 5.64 25.39 -10.75
N ASN A 13 6.30 24.35 -10.23
CA ASN A 13 5.71 23.02 -10.17
C ASN A 13 4.56 23.16 -9.17
N GLU A 14 3.37 23.48 -9.67
CA GLU A 14 2.13 23.18 -8.99
C GLU A 14 2.20 21.69 -8.63
N CYS A 15 2.56 21.40 -7.38
CA CYS A 15 2.75 20.04 -6.90
C CYS A 15 1.35 19.47 -6.66
N GLY A 16 0.71 19.05 -7.76
CA GLY A 16 -0.54 18.31 -7.69
C GLY A 16 -0.37 17.07 -6.80
N PRO A 17 -1.47 16.54 -6.23
CA PRO A 17 -1.42 15.37 -5.39
C PRO A 17 -0.65 14.24 -6.09
N GLU A 18 0.28 13.62 -5.36
CA GLU A 18 1.06 12.50 -5.88
C GLU A 18 0.14 11.28 -5.94
N THR A 19 -0.14 10.79 -7.15
CA THR A 19 -0.93 9.56 -7.32
C THR A 19 -0.03 8.34 -7.25
N ARG A 20 -0.35 7.38 -6.37
CA ARG A 20 0.31 6.07 -6.26
C ARG A 20 -0.52 5.00 -6.93
N HIS A 21 0.12 4.19 -7.75
CA HIS A 21 -0.52 3.15 -8.56
C HIS A 21 -0.14 1.77 -8.04
N ILE A 22 -1.13 1.04 -7.49
CA ILE A 22 -0.96 -0.33 -7.02
C ILE A 22 -1.83 -1.31 -7.79
N ALA A 23 -1.31 -2.52 -8.02
CA ALA A 23 -2.04 -3.55 -8.73
C ALA A 23 -2.09 -4.88 -7.95
N PHE A 24 -3.25 -5.52 -7.97
CA PHE A 24 -3.48 -6.84 -7.39
C PHE A 24 -3.50 -7.90 -8.48
N VAL A 25 -2.50 -8.78 -8.48
CA VAL A 25 -2.33 -9.86 -9.47
C VAL A 25 -2.37 -11.23 -8.81
N GLY A 26 -2.49 -12.30 -9.60
CA GLY A 26 -2.64 -13.65 -9.07
C GLY A 26 -3.63 -14.50 -9.86
N ASP A 27 -3.73 -15.76 -9.48
CA ASP A 27 -4.53 -16.73 -10.23
C ASP A 27 -6.03 -16.46 -10.13
N ARG A 28 -6.81 -17.16 -10.96
CA ARG A 28 -8.27 -17.13 -10.83
C ARG A 28 -8.70 -17.79 -9.52
N GLY A 29 -9.63 -17.14 -8.81
CA GLY A 29 -10.26 -17.71 -7.61
C GLY A 29 -9.46 -17.59 -6.31
N VAL A 30 -8.31 -16.92 -6.32
CA VAL A 30 -7.51 -16.65 -5.11
C VAL A 30 -7.99 -15.46 -4.28
N GLY A 31 -9.02 -14.74 -4.76
CA GLY A 31 -9.65 -13.62 -4.05
C GLY A 31 -8.99 -12.25 -4.27
N LYS A 32 -8.36 -12.02 -5.43
CA LYS A 32 -7.78 -10.71 -5.81
C LYS A 32 -8.76 -9.56 -5.66
N THR A 33 -9.94 -9.68 -6.28
CA THR A 33 -11.01 -8.69 -6.26
C THR A 33 -11.45 -8.35 -4.83
N THR A 34 -11.52 -9.35 -3.96
CA THR A 34 -11.81 -9.16 -2.54
C THR A 34 -10.73 -8.34 -1.83
N VAL A 35 -9.46 -8.69 -2.03
CA VAL A 35 -8.33 -7.95 -1.42
C VAL A 35 -8.25 -6.53 -1.96
N ALA A 36 -8.38 -6.35 -3.28
CA ALA A 36 -8.37 -5.04 -3.92
C ALA A 36 -9.50 -4.15 -3.40
N ALA A 37 -10.71 -4.70 -3.22
CA ALA A 37 -11.85 -3.97 -2.66
C ALA A 37 -11.65 -3.59 -1.19
N LEU A 38 -11.09 -4.49 -0.36
CA LEU A 38 -10.74 -4.18 1.04
C LEU A 38 -9.74 -3.03 1.12
N VAL A 39 -8.68 -3.08 0.32
CA VAL A 39 -7.64 -2.05 0.29
C VAL A 39 -8.20 -0.72 -0.22
N ALA A 40 -8.96 -0.74 -1.31
CA ALA A 40 -9.59 0.46 -1.84
C ALA A 40 -10.58 1.09 -0.84
N SER A 41 -11.41 0.28 -0.18
CA SER A 41 -12.32 0.76 0.87
C SER A 41 -11.56 1.44 1.99
N ARG A 42 -10.48 0.80 2.48
CA ARG A 42 -9.66 1.37 3.55
C ARG A 42 -8.93 2.65 3.13
N LEU A 43 -8.51 2.74 1.87
CA LEU A 43 -7.91 3.95 1.32
C LEU A 43 -8.93 5.09 1.18
N THR A 44 -10.19 4.80 0.83
CA THR A 44 -11.23 5.81 0.65
C THR A 44 -11.58 6.51 1.98
N GLU A 45 -11.34 5.84 3.11
CA GLU A 45 -11.46 6.47 4.43
C GLU A 45 -10.38 7.54 4.67
N ARG A 46 -9.23 7.44 3.99
CA ARG A 46 -8.05 8.28 4.20
C ARG A 46 -7.85 9.36 3.13
N THR A 47 -8.19 9.07 1.88
CA THR A 47 -7.83 9.89 0.70
C THR A 47 -8.65 9.49 -0.52
N ASP A 48 -8.48 10.20 -1.63
CA ASP A 48 -9.14 9.91 -2.90
C ASP A 48 -8.56 8.65 -3.57
N VAL A 49 -9.46 7.78 -4.04
CA VAL A 49 -9.12 6.48 -4.62
C VAL A 49 -9.85 6.27 -5.93
N ARG A 50 -9.08 5.91 -6.96
CA ARG A 50 -9.59 5.42 -8.24
C ARG A 50 -9.45 3.90 -8.31
N VAL A 51 -10.56 3.20 -8.34
CA VAL A 51 -10.59 1.73 -8.51
C VAL A 51 -10.74 1.36 -9.99
N ILE A 52 -9.98 0.37 -10.46
CA ILE A 52 -10.02 -0.15 -11.83
C ILE A 52 -10.20 -1.66 -11.77
N GLY A 53 -11.06 -2.22 -12.63
CA GLY A 53 -11.30 -3.67 -12.70
C GLY A 53 -12.57 -4.12 -11.97
N GLU A 54 -12.66 -5.41 -11.64
CA GLU A 54 -13.87 -6.02 -11.07
C GLU A 54 -14.18 -5.48 -9.66
N ALA A 55 -13.17 -5.02 -8.91
CA ALA A 55 -13.33 -4.44 -7.58
C ALA A 55 -14.23 -3.19 -7.53
N THR A 56 -14.40 -2.48 -8.66
CA THR A 56 -15.33 -1.34 -8.78
C THR A 56 -16.78 -1.70 -8.47
N GLN A 57 -17.15 -2.99 -8.56
CA GLN A 57 -18.50 -3.45 -8.27
C GLN A 57 -18.79 -3.55 -6.76
N LEU A 58 -17.75 -3.52 -5.93
CA LEU A 58 -17.85 -3.72 -4.48
C LEU A 58 -17.66 -2.42 -3.70
N VAL A 59 -16.78 -1.54 -4.17
CA VAL A 59 -16.42 -0.30 -3.48
C VAL A 59 -17.43 0.78 -3.80
N THR A 60 -17.97 1.42 -2.76
CA THR A 60 -18.89 2.56 -2.87
C THR A 60 -18.13 3.88 -2.71
N ASP A 61 -18.43 4.87 -3.54
CA ASP A 61 -17.78 6.20 -3.55
C ASP A 61 -18.17 7.10 -2.33
N ASP A 62 -18.88 6.58 -1.33
CA ASP A 62 -19.58 7.40 -0.32
C ASP A 62 -18.82 7.62 1.01
N ALA A 63 -17.52 7.28 1.11
CA ALA A 63 -16.77 7.55 2.34
C ALA A 63 -16.30 9.01 2.40
N ALA A 64 -16.57 9.68 3.52
CA ALA A 64 -16.00 11.01 3.79
C ALA A 64 -14.53 10.85 4.17
N SER A 65 -13.62 11.10 3.22
CA SER A 65 -12.18 11.13 3.45
C SER A 65 -11.83 12.03 4.64
N THR A 66 -10.99 11.53 5.55
CA THR A 66 -10.48 12.32 6.69
C THR A 66 -9.25 13.16 6.35
N ASP A 67 -8.70 13.05 5.14
CA ASP A 67 -7.42 13.65 4.70
C ASP A 67 -6.20 13.23 5.55
N ASP A 68 -6.30 12.07 6.22
CA ASP A 68 -5.18 11.46 6.97
C ASP A 68 -4.32 10.54 6.07
N GLY A 69 -4.49 10.59 4.75
CA GLY A 69 -3.79 9.78 3.74
C GLY A 69 -2.49 10.38 3.23
N LEU A 70 -1.87 11.28 3.98
CA LEU A 70 -0.64 12.00 3.60
C LEU A 70 -0.77 12.81 2.30
N GLY A 71 -1.97 13.19 1.86
CA GLY A 71 -2.20 13.89 0.59
C GLY A 71 -1.84 13.07 -0.66
N ILE A 72 -1.83 11.74 -0.54
CA ILE A 72 -1.53 10.81 -1.64
C ILE A 72 -2.83 10.29 -2.22
N GLU A 73 -3.05 10.48 -3.51
CA GLU A 73 -4.15 9.84 -4.23
C GLU A 73 -3.75 8.42 -4.63
N TRP A 74 -4.73 7.52 -4.77
CA TRP A 74 -4.45 6.13 -5.12
C TRP A 74 -5.17 5.69 -6.38
N ALA A 75 -4.48 4.92 -7.21
CA ALA A 75 -5.07 4.10 -8.24
C ALA A 75 -4.92 2.62 -7.84
N VAL A 76 -6.04 1.94 -7.62
CA VAL A 76 -6.10 0.53 -7.24
C VAL A 76 -6.58 -0.31 -8.43
N GLU A 77 -5.69 -1.13 -8.98
CA GLU A 77 -6.02 -2.02 -10.10
C GLU A 77 -6.28 -3.46 -9.66
N ASP A 78 -7.50 -3.95 -9.89
CA ASP A 78 -7.82 -5.39 -9.84
C ASP A 78 -7.56 -6.01 -11.21
N CYS A 79 -6.41 -6.68 -11.33
CA CYS A 79 -5.93 -7.20 -12.60
C CYS A 79 -6.62 -8.52 -13.01
N PRO A 80 -6.74 -8.77 -14.33
CA PRO A 80 -7.19 -10.08 -14.81
C PRO A 80 -6.27 -11.19 -14.29
N PRO A 81 -6.77 -12.45 -14.20
CA PRO A 81 -5.95 -13.55 -13.75
C PRO A 81 -4.78 -13.80 -14.71
N ASN A 82 -3.72 -14.42 -14.17
CA ASN A 82 -2.48 -14.85 -14.83
C ASN A 82 -1.33 -13.82 -14.82
N PRO A 83 -0.06 -14.28 -14.92
CA PRO A 83 1.12 -13.42 -14.79
C PRO A 83 1.27 -12.36 -15.89
N GLU A 84 0.69 -12.58 -17.07
CA GLU A 84 0.73 -11.62 -18.19
C GLU A 84 0.07 -10.28 -17.84
N ALA A 85 -0.76 -10.24 -16.80
CA ALA A 85 -1.38 -8.99 -16.33
C ALA A 85 -0.36 -7.96 -15.84
N ILE A 86 0.81 -8.40 -15.34
CA ILE A 86 1.89 -7.50 -14.91
C ILE A 86 2.47 -6.78 -16.13
N GLU A 87 2.75 -7.48 -17.23
CA GLU A 87 3.34 -6.89 -18.43
C GLU A 87 2.45 -5.79 -19.02
N ALA A 88 1.13 -5.99 -18.98
CA ALA A 88 0.16 -5.03 -19.48
C ALA A 88 0.07 -3.74 -18.66
N ARG A 89 0.70 -3.69 -17.48
CA ARG A 89 0.60 -2.60 -16.51
C ARG A 89 1.95 -2.10 -16.00
N ALA A 90 3.04 -2.75 -16.37
CA ALA A 90 4.39 -2.46 -15.90
C ALA A 90 4.80 -0.98 -15.94
N GLU A 91 4.33 -0.22 -16.93
CA GLU A 91 4.67 1.21 -17.09
C GLU A 91 3.75 2.14 -16.28
N GLN A 92 2.70 1.62 -15.66
CA GLN A 92 1.62 2.38 -15.01
C GLN A 92 1.52 2.11 -13.50
N VAL A 93 2.17 1.06 -13.00
CA VAL A 93 2.06 0.64 -11.60
C VAL A 93 3.39 0.80 -10.91
N ASP A 94 3.37 1.37 -9.71
CA ASP A 94 4.54 1.50 -8.85
C ASP A 94 4.82 0.16 -8.15
N THR A 95 3.75 -0.48 -7.64
CA THR A 95 3.85 -1.69 -6.82
C THR A 95 2.80 -2.72 -7.19
N VAL A 96 3.20 -3.99 -7.21
CA VAL A 96 2.33 -5.15 -7.47
C VAL A 96 2.20 -6.02 -6.23
N PHE A 97 0.96 -6.25 -5.80
CA PHE A 97 0.62 -7.21 -4.77
C PHE A 97 0.16 -8.52 -5.40
N ILE A 98 0.96 -9.57 -5.23
CA ILE A 98 0.65 -10.91 -5.70
C ILE A 98 -0.24 -11.58 -4.66
N VAL A 99 -1.52 -11.77 -4.98
CA VAL A 99 -2.47 -12.47 -4.13
C VAL A 99 -2.42 -13.97 -4.43
N ALA A 100 -2.17 -14.76 -3.41
CA ALA A 100 -2.15 -16.22 -3.49
C ALA A 100 -2.86 -16.84 -2.29
N THR A 101 -3.28 -18.09 -2.40
CA THR A 101 -3.67 -18.89 -1.22
C THR A 101 -2.52 -19.83 -0.85
N PRO A 102 -2.51 -20.44 0.35
CA PRO A 102 -1.54 -21.48 0.69
C PRO A 102 -1.41 -22.58 -0.37
N ALA A 103 -2.51 -22.92 -1.05
CA ALA A 103 -2.54 -23.92 -2.11
C ALA A 103 -1.90 -23.47 -3.44
N THR A 104 -1.69 -22.17 -3.65
CA THR A 104 -1.15 -21.62 -4.91
C THR A 104 0.20 -20.91 -4.73
N LEU A 105 0.84 -21.01 -3.57
CA LEU A 105 2.12 -20.34 -3.28
C LEU A 105 3.21 -20.69 -4.30
N GLU A 106 3.28 -21.94 -4.76
CA GLU A 106 4.28 -22.36 -5.76
C GLU A 106 4.20 -21.58 -7.08
N ARG A 107 3.05 -20.95 -7.38
CA ARG A 107 2.84 -20.18 -8.62
C ARG A 107 3.34 -18.74 -8.50
N VAL A 108 3.52 -18.23 -7.28
CA VAL A 108 3.97 -16.85 -6.99
C VAL A 108 5.29 -16.52 -7.67
N VAL A 109 6.22 -17.48 -7.73
CA VAL A 109 7.54 -17.31 -8.41
C VAL A 109 7.41 -16.88 -9.87
N THR A 110 6.30 -17.23 -10.53
CA THR A 110 6.05 -16.83 -11.92
C THR A 110 5.71 -15.34 -12.00
N TYR A 111 4.89 -14.84 -11.08
CA TYR A 111 4.52 -13.43 -10.99
C TYR A 111 5.72 -12.58 -10.56
N GLU A 112 6.46 -13.01 -9.54
CA GLU A 112 7.67 -12.33 -9.07
C GLU A 112 8.71 -12.18 -10.18
N ARG A 113 8.91 -13.23 -10.99
CA ARG A 113 9.82 -13.15 -12.14
C ARG A 113 9.38 -12.09 -13.16
N ARG A 114 8.06 -11.94 -13.39
CA ARG A 114 7.54 -10.91 -14.31
C ARG A 114 7.72 -9.51 -13.72
N ALA A 115 7.41 -9.31 -12.44
CA ALA A 115 7.63 -8.02 -11.77
C ALA A 115 9.10 -7.59 -11.88
N ARG A 116 10.04 -8.49 -11.56
CA ARG A 116 11.49 -8.24 -11.72
C ARG A 116 11.92 -7.94 -13.16
N GLN A 117 11.29 -8.56 -14.17
CA GLN A 117 11.60 -8.28 -15.57
C GLN A 117 11.25 -6.85 -15.99
N HIS A 118 10.29 -6.26 -15.29
CA HIS A 118 9.78 -4.92 -15.56
C HIS A 118 10.22 -3.89 -14.52
N ASP A 119 11.10 -4.26 -13.59
CA ASP A 119 11.58 -3.40 -12.50
C ASP A 119 10.44 -2.82 -11.64
N VAL A 120 9.41 -3.63 -11.41
CA VAL A 120 8.25 -3.29 -10.58
C VAL A 120 8.39 -3.92 -9.21
N ASP A 121 8.21 -3.14 -8.16
CA ASP A 121 8.22 -3.64 -6.79
C ASP A 121 7.09 -4.65 -6.58
N CYS A 122 7.37 -5.74 -5.85
CA CYS A 122 6.35 -6.75 -5.62
C CYS A 122 6.38 -7.34 -4.21
N PHE A 123 5.17 -7.56 -3.69
CA PHE A 123 4.92 -8.13 -2.37
C PHE A 123 3.87 -9.24 -2.46
N LEU A 124 3.89 -10.12 -1.47
CA LEU A 124 2.95 -11.24 -1.36
C LEU A 124 1.81 -10.90 -0.40
N VAL A 125 0.58 -11.16 -0.83
CA VAL A 125 -0.61 -11.21 0.05
C VAL A 125 -1.13 -12.63 0.07
N VAL A 126 -1.22 -13.24 1.26
CA VAL A 126 -1.68 -14.62 1.40
C VAL A 126 -3.12 -14.65 1.86
N ASN A 127 -4.03 -14.89 0.93
CA ASN A 127 -5.46 -14.97 1.18
C ASN A 127 -5.93 -16.37 1.59
N ARG A 128 -7.06 -16.43 2.31
CA ARG A 128 -7.61 -17.62 2.95
C ARG A 128 -6.56 -18.33 3.80
N PHE A 129 -5.83 -17.53 4.56
CA PHE A 129 -4.76 -18.02 5.42
C PHE A 129 -5.34 -18.75 6.63
N HIS A 130 -4.72 -19.88 6.97
CA HIS A 130 -4.96 -20.61 8.20
C HIS A 130 -3.61 -20.85 8.89
N GLU A 131 -3.62 -20.88 10.23
CA GLU A 131 -2.42 -21.14 11.03
C GLU A 131 -1.70 -22.45 10.67
N SER A 132 -2.42 -23.46 10.18
CA SER A 132 -1.84 -24.71 9.70
C SER A 132 -0.88 -24.52 8.51
N ALA A 133 -1.07 -23.47 7.70
CA ALA A 133 -0.20 -23.13 6.58
C ALA A 133 1.04 -22.32 6.99
N ARG A 134 1.17 -21.90 8.25
CA ARG A 134 2.29 -21.05 8.71
C ARG A 134 3.66 -21.70 8.47
N THR A 135 3.77 -23.02 8.64
CA THR A 135 5.02 -23.75 8.38
C THR A 135 5.40 -23.70 6.90
N GLN A 136 4.43 -23.83 6.01
CA GLN A 136 4.66 -23.76 4.56
C GLN A 136 5.19 -22.37 4.16
N LEU A 137 4.60 -21.31 4.70
CA LEU A 137 5.04 -19.93 4.44
C LEU A 137 6.43 -19.63 5.00
N ARG A 138 6.78 -20.18 6.17
CA ARG A 138 8.14 -20.01 6.73
C ARG A 138 9.24 -20.56 5.83
N THR A 139 8.92 -21.57 5.03
CA THR A 139 9.86 -22.19 4.09
C THR A 139 9.69 -21.68 2.65
N PHE A 140 8.73 -20.79 2.41
CA PHE A 140 8.46 -20.24 1.10
C PHE A 140 9.54 -19.21 0.75
N ASP A 141 10.16 -19.38 -0.42
CA ASP A 141 11.15 -18.48 -0.99
C ASP A 141 10.49 -17.68 -2.12
N GLY A 142 10.33 -16.38 -1.91
CA GLY A 142 9.62 -15.49 -2.83
C GLY A 142 9.56 -14.05 -2.32
N PRO A 143 8.61 -13.25 -2.83
CA PRO A 143 8.48 -11.84 -2.46
C PRO A 143 8.29 -11.64 -0.96
N ALA A 144 8.67 -10.45 -0.47
CA ALA A 144 8.38 -10.05 0.88
C ALA A 144 6.87 -10.13 1.14
N LEU A 145 6.49 -10.68 2.29
CA LEU A 145 5.10 -10.78 2.68
C LEU A 145 4.59 -9.42 3.17
N ALA A 146 3.54 -8.91 2.54
CA ALA A 146 2.86 -7.70 2.98
C ALA A 146 1.75 -7.99 4.00
N GLU A 147 0.86 -8.96 3.72
CA GLU A 147 -0.33 -9.17 4.56
C GLU A 147 -0.87 -10.61 4.51
N TYR A 148 -1.47 -11.04 5.61
CA TYR A 148 -2.27 -12.27 5.68
C TYR A 148 -3.74 -11.93 5.63
N VAL A 149 -4.47 -12.52 4.70
CA VAL A 149 -5.93 -12.46 4.68
C VAL A 149 -6.51 -13.78 5.18
N TYR A 150 -6.98 -13.82 6.44
CA TYR A 150 -7.48 -15.06 7.06
C TYR A 150 -8.77 -15.53 6.38
N ASP A 151 -8.97 -16.84 6.36
CA ASP A 151 -10.23 -17.41 5.90
C ASP A 151 -11.34 -17.10 6.93
N ASP A 152 -12.31 -16.31 6.52
CA ASP A 152 -13.39 -15.81 7.37
C ASP A 152 -14.74 -15.91 6.62
N GLU A 153 -15.74 -16.50 7.27
CA GLU A 153 -17.09 -16.62 6.73
C GLU A 153 -17.75 -15.24 6.53
N ALA A 154 -17.38 -14.23 7.33
CA ALA A 154 -17.86 -12.87 7.17
C ALA A 154 -17.38 -12.25 5.85
N ILE A 155 -16.14 -12.53 5.43
CA ILE A 155 -15.62 -12.11 4.13
C ILE A 155 -16.43 -12.75 3.01
N SER A 156 -16.63 -14.06 3.07
CA SER A 156 -17.39 -14.77 2.03
C SER A 156 -18.84 -14.27 1.96
N SER A 157 -19.50 -14.09 3.11
CA SER A 157 -20.88 -13.61 3.19
C SER A 157 -21.04 -12.18 2.65
N ALA A 158 -20.09 -11.28 2.94
CA ALA A 158 -20.12 -9.92 2.42
C ALA A 158 -19.96 -9.89 0.89
N ILE A 159 -19.05 -10.71 0.36
CA ILE A 159 -18.83 -10.81 -1.09
C ILE A 159 -20.05 -11.41 -1.81
N ASP A 160 -20.69 -12.42 -1.23
CA ASP A 160 -21.94 -12.99 -1.77
C ASP A 160 -23.06 -11.94 -1.85
N ASP A 161 -23.09 -11.01 -0.90
CA ASP A 161 -24.01 -9.87 -0.90
C ASP A 161 -23.51 -8.66 -1.72
N SER A 162 -22.39 -8.80 -2.45
CA SER A 162 -21.77 -7.73 -3.25
C SER A 162 -21.39 -6.49 -2.45
N ARG A 163 -20.80 -6.69 -1.26
CA ARG A 163 -20.36 -5.64 -0.34
C ARG A 163 -18.90 -5.83 0.02
N VAL A 164 -18.22 -4.75 0.39
CA VAL A 164 -16.90 -4.85 1.05
C VAL A 164 -17.10 -5.48 2.44
N PRO A 165 -16.30 -6.48 2.84
CA PRO A 165 -16.32 -7.00 4.20
C PRO A 165 -15.90 -5.96 5.23
N GLU A 166 -16.64 -5.86 6.34
CA GLU A 166 -16.23 -5.08 7.50
C GLU A 166 -15.36 -5.95 8.42
N LEU A 167 -14.14 -5.49 8.72
CA LEU A 167 -13.15 -6.23 9.51
C LEU A 167 -12.70 -5.38 10.72
N PRO A 168 -13.50 -5.29 11.80
CA PRO A 168 -13.27 -4.32 12.87
C PRO A 168 -12.01 -4.59 13.71
N GLU A 169 -11.53 -5.83 13.75
CA GLU A 169 -10.31 -6.21 14.49
C GLU A 169 -9.08 -6.33 13.59
N TRP A 170 -9.20 -5.95 12.31
CA TRP A 170 -8.19 -6.29 11.32
C TRP A 170 -8.16 -5.29 10.16
N THR A 171 -7.01 -4.66 9.96
CA THR A 171 -6.80 -3.69 8.88
C THR A 171 -6.20 -4.34 7.63
N VAL A 172 -5.98 -3.57 6.57
CA VAL A 172 -5.13 -3.97 5.42
C VAL A 172 -3.99 -2.97 5.19
N GLU A 173 -3.72 -2.14 6.19
CA GLU A 173 -2.78 -1.02 6.10
C GLU A 173 -1.32 -1.43 5.93
N ALA A 174 -0.95 -2.68 6.24
CA ALA A 174 0.37 -3.20 5.91
C ALA A 174 0.64 -3.13 4.39
N ILE A 175 -0.37 -3.35 3.55
CA ILE A 175 -0.26 -3.19 2.09
C ILE A 175 0.09 -1.74 1.74
N LEU A 176 -0.49 -0.77 2.45
CA LEU A 176 -0.23 0.65 2.20
C LEU A 176 1.18 1.05 2.66
N ILE A 177 1.60 0.54 3.82
CA ILE A 177 2.94 0.75 4.36
C ILE A 177 3.98 0.26 3.34
N GLU A 178 3.83 -0.98 2.84
CA GLU A 178 4.77 -1.55 1.87
C GLU A 178 4.73 -0.83 0.52
N ALA A 179 3.57 -0.33 0.07
CA ALA A 179 3.45 0.44 -1.16
C ALA A 179 4.06 1.86 -1.06
N LEU A 180 4.03 2.48 0.13
CA LEU A 180 4.55 3.83 0.35
C LEU A 180 6.04 3.84 0.68
N GLN A 181 6.45 3.01 1.63
CA GLN A 181 7.82 2.91 2.10
C GLN A 181 8.00 1.62 2.92
N SER A 182 8.52 0.56 2.28
CA SER A 182 8.75 -0.74 2.91
C SER A 182 9.91 -0.74 3.91
N GLU A 183 10.89 0.13 3.72
CA GLU A 183 12.08 0.17 4.56
C GLU A 183 11.82 0.95 5.85
N ARG A 184 11.97 0.25 6.97
CA ARG A 184 11.80 0.78 8.32
C ARG A 184 13.08 1.49 8.75
N GLN A 185 12.92 2.65 9.38
CA GLN A 185 14.01 3.44 9.95
C GLN A 185 13.70 3.77 11.40
N ASP A 186 14.73 3.98 12.21
CA ASP A 186 14.55 4.66 13.49
C ASP A 186 14.23 6.15 13.26
N THR A 187 13.69 6.81 14.27
CA THR A 187 13.22 8.20 14.18
C THR A 187 14.31 9.18 13.76
N GLU A 188 15.54 9.03 14.24
CA GLU A 188 16.64 9.97 13.94
C GLU A 188 17.04 9.85 12.48
N CYS A 189 17.27 8.61 12.00
CA CYS A 189 17.56 8.36 10.59
C CYS A 189 16.42 8.80 9.66
N ALA A 190 15.16 8.62 10.08
CA ALA A 190 14.00 9.02 9.30
C ALA A 190 13.90 10.53 9.12
N LEU A 191 14.17 11.31 10.17
CA LEU A 191 14.22 12.77 10.08
C LEU A 191 15.38 13.23 9.18
N GLU A 192 16.56 12.66 9.36
CA GLU A 192 17.73 13.00 8.52
C GLU A 192 17.48 12.68 7.04
N ALA A 193 16.86 11.54 6.74
CA ALA A 193 16.52 11.14 5.37
C ALA A 193 15.52 12.11 4.71
N LEU A 194 14.56 12.63 5.46
CA LEU A 194 13.63 13.67 4.98
C LEU A 194 14.35 15.02 4.80
N ASP A 195 15.13 15.45 5.80
CA ASP A 195 15.85 16.73 5.82
C ASP A 195 16.83 16.85 4.65
N CYS A 196 17.54 15.75 4.35
CA CYS A 196 18.51 15.69 3.26
C CYS A 196 17.85 15.44 1.89
N GLY A 197 16.54 15.18 1.86
CA GLY A 197 15.81 14.83 0.63
C GLY A 197 16.23 13.49 0.03
N GLU A 198 16.86 12.61 0.83
CA GLU A 198 17.19 11.24 0.40
C GLU A 198 15.93 10.42 0.17
N ARG A 199 14.86 10.73 0.91
CA ARG A 199 13.53 10.12 0.77
C ARG A 199 12.42 11.16 0.76
N SER A 200 11.40 10.89 -0.04
CA SER A 200 10.15 11.66 -0.02
C SER A 200 9.19 11.18 1.07
N ILE A 201 9.24 9.90 1.43
CA ILE A 201 8.42 9.26 2.46
C ILE A 201 9.31 8.34 3.30
N VAL A 202 9.17 8.40 4.62
CA VAL A 202 9.85 7.54 5.59
C VAL A 202 8.84 6.73 6.41
N ASN A 203 9.29 5.61 6.95
CA ASN A 203 8.48 4.68 7.72
C ASN A 203 9.19 4.34 9.03
N VAL A 204 8.55 4.65 10.16
CA VAL A 204 9.05 4.33 11.51
C VAL A 204 8.10 3.36 12.17
N GLU A 205 8.63 2.24 12.65
CA GLU A 205 7.87 1.22 13.38
C GLU A 205 7.47 1.72 14.77
N VAL A 206 6.25 1.39 15.19
CA VAL A 206 5.68 1.76 16.48
C VAL A 206 5.33 0.50 17.27
N GLU A 207 6.06 0.26 18.37
CA GLU A 207 5.82 -0.88 19.24
C GLU A 207 4.43 -0.79 19.91
N GLU A 208 4.12 0.33 20.57
CA GLU A 208 2.84 0.55 21.27
C GLU A 208 2.05 1.73 20.68
N ARG A 209 0.71 1.62 20.59
CA ARG A 209 -0.14 2.68 20.01
C ARG A 209 0.02 4.04 20.72
N ALA A 210 0.38 4.03 22.00
CA ALA A 210 0.62 5.25 22.78
C ALA A 210 1.84 6.06 22.29
N ASP A 211 2.78 5.42 21.60
CA ASP A 211 4.00 6.06 21.09
C ASP A 211 3.80 6.70 19.71
N ALA A 212 2.70 6.39 19.01
CA ALA A 212 2.40 6.96 17.70
C ALA A 212 2.16 8.47 17.75
N ASP A 213 1.35 8.98 18.68
CA ASP A 213 1.02 10.41 18.73
C ASP A 213 2.25 11.28 19.05
N PRO A 214 3.12 10.93 20.03
CA PRO A 214 4.38 11.64 20.24
C PRO A 214 5.29 11.65 18.99
N LEU A 215 5.33 10.54 18.25
CA LEU A 215 6.14 10.43 17.05
C LEU A 215 5.60 11.28 15.89
N ILE A 216 4.27 11.28 15.68
CA ILE A 216 3.60 12.19 14.74
C ILE A 216 3.93 13.64 15.08
N ASN A 217 3.74 14.04 16.34
CA ASN A 217 4.05 15.40 16.79
C ASN A 217 5.52 15.78 16.55
N THR A 218 6.45 14.81 16.61
CA THR A 218 7.87 15.03 16.33
C THR A 218 8.09 15.40 14.86
N PHE A 219 7.51 14.64 13.94
CA PHE A 219 7.58 14.94 12.50
C PHE A 219 6.86 16.25 12.16
N GLU A 220 5.68 16.49 12.72
CA GLU A 220 4.92 17.72 12.49
C GLU A 220 5.63 18.96 13.01
N ALA A 221 6.29 18.87 14.17
CA ALA A 221 7.10 19.96 14.72
C ALA A 221 8.33 20.27 13.85
N ALA A 222 8.84 19.28 13.10
CA ALA A 222 9.89 19.44 12.11
C ALA A 222 9.37 19.94 10.75
N GLY A 223 8.06 20.12 10.58
CA GLY A 223 7.43 20.66 9.37
C GLY A 223 6.90 19.61 8.40
N TYR A 224 6.90 18.34 8.77
CA TYR A 224 6.44 17.22 7.94
C TYR A 224 4.95 16.92 8.13
N SER A 225 4.35 16.25 7.15
CA SER A 225 3.07 15.56 7.31
C SER A 225 3.35 14.15 7.82
N ALA A 226 2.61 13.68 8.82
CA ALA A 226 2.78 12.35 9.37
C ALA A 226 1.43 11.73 9.74
N ALA A 227 1.30 10.42 9.53
CA ALA A 227 0.09 9.68 9.84
C ALA A 227 0.43 8.28 10.36
N TYR A 228 -0.44 7.78 11.25
CA TYR A 228 -0.33 6.44 11.79
C TYR A 228 -1.05 5.43 10.88
N PHE A 229 -0.45 4.25 10.75
CA PHE A 229 -0.97 3.10 10.01
C PHE A 229 -0.87 1.87 10.92
N GLU A 230 -1.97 1.16 11.10
CA GLU A 230 -2.07 -0.08 11.88
C GLU A 230 -1.36 -1.24 11.17
N CYS A 231 -0.77 -2.16 11.95
CA CYS A 231 -0.11 -3.35 11.42
C CYS A 231 -0.67 -4.63 12.04
N ASN A 232 -0.94 -5.64 11.20
CA ASN A 232 -1.51 -6.92 11.65
C ASN A 232 -0.48 -8.01 11.89
N CYS A 233 0.82 -7.72 11.81
CA CYS A 233 1.88 -8.73 12.00
C CYS A 233 1.87 -9.35 13.42
N ARG A 234 1.17 -8.71 14.37
CA ARG A 234 1.15 -9.03 15.82
C ARG A 234 2.51 -8.92 16.50
N CYS A 235 3.48 -8.32 15.81
CA CYS A 235 4.84 -8.11 16.28
C CYS A 235 5.03 -6.71 16.88
N HIS A 236 4.29 -5.73 16.36
CA HIS A 236 4.18 -4.35 16.83
C HIS A 236 2.77 -3.84 16.51
N THR A 237 2.41 -2.63 16.98
CA THR A 237 1.05 -2.10 16.84
C THR A 237 0.82 -1.37 15.51
N GLY A 238 1.84 -0.69 14.98
CA GLY A 238 1.72 -0.02 13.69
C GLY A 238 2.97 0.72 13.26
N HIS A 239 2.78 1.70 12.40
CA HIS A 239 3.83 2.51 11.80
C HIS A 239 3.40 3.97 11.76
N VAL A 240 4.36 4.88 11.90
CA VAL A 240 4.18 6.28 11.50
C VAL A 240 4.92 6.47 10.19
N LEU A 241 4.18 6.90 9.18
CA LEU A 241 4.75 7.33 7.91
C LEU A 241 4.76 8.84 7.88
N ALA A 242 5.87 9.42 7.41
CA ALA A 242 6.04 10.86 7.33
C ALA A 242 6.60 11.28 5.97
N ARG A 243 6.22 12.47 5.50
CA ARG A 243 6.65 13.06 4.22
C ARG A 243 6.69 14.59 4.26
N HIS A 244 7.31 15.17 3.25
CA HIS A 244 7.21 16.62 2.98
C HIS A 244 5.75 17.04 2.77
N ARG A 245 5.34 18.15 3.39
CA ARG A 245 4.04 18.77 3.14
C ARG A 245 3.99 19.27 1.70
N LEU A 246 2.87 19.01 1.04
CA LEU A 246 2.54 19.65 -0.23
C LEU A 246 2.00 21.05 0.14
N ASP A 247 2.77 22.09 -0.17
CA ASP A 247 2.36 23.50 0.00
C ASP A 247 1.31 23.90 -1.04
#